data_AF-A0A4Q5SKD1-F1
#
_entry.id   AF-A0A4Q5SKD1-F1
#
_cell.length_a   1.000
_cell.length_b   1.000
_cell.length_c   1.000
_cell.angle_alpha   90.00
_cell.angle_beta   90.00
_cell.angle_gamma   90.00
#
_symmetry.space_group_name_H-M   'P 1'
#
loop_
_entity.id
_entity.type
_entity.pdbx_description
1 polymer ?
#
loop_
_entity_poly.entity_id
_entity_poly.type
_entity_poly.pdbx_seq_one_letter_code
_entity_poly.pdbx_strand_id
1 'polypeptide(L)'
;GVPGWTGNRVTIAQPDGIAATLDGAGLIELQLAIAQLILLWPVDRARMPEAELYTDELRGTRARVADFSGQHFRLAARGGAPFWDAARAAPVSPELAAKIDLFAARGMVAHFDHEPYVDDAWALCLAGHGVVPRSHDAQALLVEDQALMAEFQRQLRAIAAEVRAMPTHAQALAALRSGGQ
;
A
#
# COMPACT_ATOMS: atom_id res chain seq x y z
N GLY A 1 11.05 -11.73 -16.48
CA GLY A 1 9.63 -11.44 -16.17
C GLY A 1 8.84 -11.38 -17.45
N VAL A 2 7.51 -11.51 -17.38
CA VAL A 2 6.62 -11.32 -18.54
C VAL A 2 6.71 -9.86 -19.01
N PRO A 3 6.90 -9.59 -20.31
CA PRO A 3 6.97 -8.22 -20.83
C PRO A 3 5.64 -7.48 -20.65
N GLY A 4 5.70 -6.20 -20.33
CA GLY A 4 4.52 -5.34 -20.14
C GLY A 4 3.79 -5.08 -21.45
N TRP A 5 4.53 -4.91 -22.54
CA TRP A 5 3.98 -4.67 -23.88
C TRP A 5 4.86 -5.33 -24.94
N THR A 6 4.27 -6.18 -25.80
CA THR A 6 4.97 -6.81 -26.93
C THR A 6 4.13 -6.74 -28.21
N GLY A 7 4.60 -5.99 -29.20
CA GLY A 7 3.86 -5.77 -30.45
C GLY A 7 2.50 -5.10 -30.18
N ASN A 8 1.40 -5.74 -30.60
CA ASN A 8 0.04 -5.28 -30.34
C ASN A 8 -0.60 -5.90 -29.08
N ARG A 9 0.19 -6.51 -28.20
CA ARG A 9 -0.29 -7.15 -26.96
C ARG A 9 0.20 -6.40 -25.73
N VAL A 10 -0.72 -6.04 -24.86
CA VAL A 10 -0.46 -5.36 -23.58
C VAL A 10 -0.82 -6.29 -22.43
N THR A 11 0.08 -6.41 -21.48
CA THR A 11 -0.16 -7.10 -20.21
C THR A 11 -0.78 -6.10 -19.23
N ILE A 12 -2.00 -6.36 -18.76
CA ILE A 12 -2.68 -5.49 -17.79
C ILE A 12 -2.42 -5.98 -16.36
N ALA A 13 -2.98 -7.14 -15.99
CA ALA A 13 -2.80 -7.72 -14.68
C ALA A 13 -2.63 -9.24 -14.81
N GLN A 14 -1.90 -9.83 -13.87
CA GLN A 14 -1.85 -11.28 -13.71
C GLN A 14 -2.13 -11.60 -12.25
N PRO A 15 -3.37 -11.37 -11.76
CA PRO A 15 -3.70 -11.68 -10.39
C PRO A 15 -3.80 -13.20 -10.25
N ASP A 16 -2.79 -13.84 -9.67
CA ASP A 16 -2.85 -15.23 -9.24
C ASP A 16 -2.55 -15.39 -7.74
N GLY A 17 -3.31 -16.29 -7.11
CA GLY A 17 -3.13 -16.67 -5.72
C GLY A 17 -3.60 -15.63 -4.68
N ILE A 18 -3.29 -15.94 -3.42
CA ILE A 18 -3.72 -15.15 -2.25
C ILE A 18 -3.07 -13.75 -2.25
N ALA A 19 -1.83 -13.64 -2.76
CA ALA A 19 -1.11 -12.38 -2.82
C ALA A 19 -1.87 -11.31 -3.61
N ALA A 20 -2.54 -11.69 -4.71
CA ALA A 20 -3.35 -10.77 -5.50
C ALA A 20 -4.63 -10.28 -4.78
N THR A 21 -5.07 -10.97 -3.72
CA THR A 21 -6.26 -10.58 -2.95
C THR A 21 -5.93 -9.80 -1.69
N LEU A 22 -4.69 -9.91 -1.19
CA LEU A 22 -4.23 -9.18 -0.01
C LEU A 22 -4.16 -7.69 -0.35
N ASP A 23 -4.68 -6.84 0.53
CA ASP A 23 -4.67 -5.37 0.41
C ASP A 23 -5.25 -4.84 -0.92
N GLY A 24 -6.11 -5.61 -1.57
CA GLY A 24 -6.65 -5.25 -2.89
C GLY A 24 -5.59 -5.18 -4.00
N ALA A 25 -4.42 -5.78 -3.81
CA ALA A 25 -3.26 -5.70 -4.70
C ALA A 25 -3.59 -5.92 -6.17
N GLY A 26 -4.35 -6.99 -6.49
CA GLY A 26 -4.71 -7.31 -7.86
C GLY A 26 -5.63 -6.27 -8.52
N LEU A 27 -6.49 -5.62 -7.74
CA LEU A 27 -7.35 -4.54 -8.25
C LEU A 27 -6.54 -3.25 -8.47
N ILE A 28 -5.62 -2.94 -7.55
CA ILE A 28 -4.70 -1.80 -7.68
C ILE A 28 -3.82 -1.97 -8.92
N GLU A 29 -3.21 -3.14 -9.11
CA GLU A 29 -2.42 -3.44 -10.30
C GLU A 29 -3.24 -3.29 -11.59
N LEU A 30 -4.46 -3.84 -11.61
CA LEU A 30 -5.37 -3.72 -12.74
C LEU A 30 -5.68 -2.25 -13.07
N GLN A 31 -6.03 -1.46 -12.05
CA GLN A 31 -6.38 -0.06 -12.22
C GLN A 31 -5.20 0.77 -12.72
N LEU A 32 -4.02 0.59 -12.14
CA LEU A 32 -2.81 1.32 -12.53
C LEU A 32 -2.35 0.95 -13.93
N ALA A 33 -2.40 -0.34 -14.28
CA ALA A 33 -2.08 -0.79 -15.64
C ALA A 33 -3.03 -0.18 -16.69
N ILE A 34 -4.34 -0.15 -16.41
CA ILE A 34 -5.31 0.50 -17.32
C ILE A 34 -5.05 2.00 -17.41
N ALA A 35 -4.84 2.68 -16.28
CA ALA A 35 -4.58 4.11 -16.26
C ALA A 35 -3.31 4.47 -17.06
N GLN A 36 -2.24 3.69 -16.89
CA GLN A 36 -1.00 3.91 -17.61
C GLN A 36 -1.11 3.61 -19.10
N LEU A 37 -1.88 2.59 -19.48
CA LEU A 37 -2.17 2.35 -20.89
C LEU A 37 -2.93 3.52 -21.53
N ILE A 38 -3.87 4.13 -20.81
CA ILE A 38 -4.61 5.30 -21.30
C ILE A 38 -3.68 6.52 -21.44
N LEU A 39 -2.80 6.75 -20.47
CA LEU A 39 -1.82 7.85 -20.52
C LEU A 39 -0.79 7.67 -21.64
N LEU A 40 -0.38 6.43 -21.88
CA LEU A 40 0.60 6.03 -22.89
C LEU A 40 -0.09 5.41 -24.11
N TRP A 41 -1.27 5.94 -24.48
CA TRP A 41 -2.01 5.43 -25.62
C TRP A 41 -1.20 5.61 -26.91
N PRO A 42 -1.01 4.56 -27.75
CA PRO A 42 -0.13 4.65 -28.90
C PRO A 42 -0.60 5.69 -29.90
N VAL A 43 0.31 6.57 -30.32
CA VAL A 43 0.06 7.53 -31.40
C VAL A 43 0.36 6.97 -32.79
N ASP A 44 1.30 6.02 -32.90
CA ASP A 44 1.65 5.37 -34.16
C ASP A 44 1.97 3.87 -33.96
N ARG A 45 1.73 3.08 -35.01
CA ARG A 45 1.91 1.62 -35.00
C ARG A 45 3.31 1.16 -35.41
N ALA A 46 4.09 2.02 -36.07
CA ALA A 46 5.45 1.70 -36.54
C ALA A 46 6.49 2.06 -35.49
N ARG A 47 6.26 3.12 -34.69
CA ARG A 47 7.13 3.52 -33.59
C ARG A 47 6.31 3.69 -32.31
N MET A 48 6.51 2.78 -31.35
CA MET A 48 5.77 2.73 -30.09
C MET A 48 6.68 2.96 -28.88
N PRO A 49 7.25 4.18 -28.71
CA PRO A 49 8.08 4.49 -27.53
C PRO A 49 7.33 4.29 -26.20
N GLU A 50 5.99 4.37 -26.22
CA GLU A 50 5.10 4.14 -25.09
C GLU A 50 5.24 2.74 -24.50
N ALA A 51 5.57 1.73 -25.32
CA ALA A 51 5.63 0.34 -24.91
C ALA A 51 6.74 0.08 -23.87
N GLU A 52 7.88 0.75 -24.01
CA GLU A 52 9.00 0.63 -23.06
C GLU A 52 8.68 1.34 -21.74
N LEU A 53 8.14 2.57 -21.82
CA LEU A 53 7.72 3.34 -20.64
C LEU A 53 6.64 2.61 -19.85
N TYR A 54 5.62 2.08 -20.53
CA TYR A 54 4.57 1.27 -19.91
C TYR A 54 5.15 0.03 -19.23
N THR A 55 6.10 -0.65 -19.90
CA THR A 55 6.72 -1.86 -19.36
C THR A 55 7.55 -1.56 -18.11
N ASP A 56 8.23 -0.41 -18.06
CA ASP A 56 9.00 0.03 -16.90
C ASP A 56 8.09 0.38 -15.72
N GLU A 57 7.07 1.19 -15.96
CA GLU A 57 6.07 1.61 -14.97
C GLU A 57 5.33 0.42 -14.36
N LEU A 58 4.89 -0.54 -15.20
CA LEU A 58 4.24 -1.75 -14.74
C LEU A 58 5.17 -2.62 -13.90
N ARG A 59 6.45 -2.69 -14.26
CA ARG A 59 7.46 -3.46 -13.51
C ARG A 59 7.72 -2.83 -12.15
N GLY A 60 7.92 -1.52 -12.10
CA GLY A 60 8.14 -0.77 -10.87
C GLY A 60 6.95 -0.89 -9.92
N THR A 61 5.74 -0.65 -10.43
CA THR A 61 4.50 -0.75 -9.65
C THR A 61 4.34 -2.15 -9.06
N ARG A 62 4.54 -3.21 -9.84
CA ARG A 62 4.46 -4.59 -9.35
C ARG A 62 5.50 -4.90 -8.27
N ALA A 63 6.71 -4.38 -8.40
CA ALA A 63 7.72 -4.54 -7.36
C ALA A 63 7.27 -3.89 -6.05
N ARG A 64 6.70 -2.68 -6.09
CA ARG A 64 6.16 -1.99 -4.91
C ARG A 64 4.92 -2.68 -4.32
N VAL A 65 4.02 -3.22 -5.15
CA VAL A 65 2.89 -4.05 -4.68
C VAL A 65 3.37 -5.32 -3.99
N ALA A 66 4.39 -5.99 -4.56
CA ALA A 66 5.00 -7.16 -3.95
C ALA A 66 5.68 -6.84 -2.61
N ASP A 67 6.34 -5.68 -2.51
CA ASP A 67 6.94 -5.21 -1.26
C ASP A 67 5.87 -4.96 -0.18
N PHE A 68 4.78 -4.26 -0.53
CA PHE A 68 3.67 -4.01 0.40
C PHE A 68 3.01 -5.30 0.87
N SER A 69 2.72 -6.24 -0.02
CA SER A 69 2.19 -7.54 0.36
C SER A 69 3.20 -8.37 1.18
N GLY A 70 4.46 -8.34 0.77
CA GLY A 70 5.55 -9.14 1.34
C GLY A 70 5.86 -8.78 2.80
N GLN A 71 5.68 -7.52 3.18
CA GLN A 71 5.92 -7.06 4.56
C GLN A 71 5.10 -7.86 5.59
N HIS A 72 3.87 -8.27 5.24
CA HIS A 72 3.00 -9.04 6.13
C HIS A 72 3.61 -10.39 6.53
N PHE A 73 4.33 -11.01 5.60
CA PHE A 73 4.97 -12.29 5.82
C PHE A 73 6.34 -12.13 6.49
N ARG A 74 7.09 -11.10 6.08
CA ARG A 74 8.40 -10.77 6.65
C ARG A 74 8.32 -10.42 8.14
N LEU A 75 7.27 -9.71 8.55
CA LEU A 75 7.12 -9.19 9.91
C LEU A 75 6.18 -10.03 10.79
N ALA A 76 5.67 -11.14 10.27
CA ALA A 76 4.76 -12.00 11.03
C ALA A 76 5.38 -12.49 12.34
N ALA A 77 4.71 -12.24 13.47
CA ALA A 77 5.15 -12.65 14.81
C ALA A 77 4.99 -14.15 15.11
N ARG A 78 4.36 -14.92 14.20
CA ARG A 78 4.02 -16.34 14.43
C ARG A 78 5.24 -17.26 14.31
N GLY A 79 5.78 -17.71 15.44
CA GLY A 79 6.87 -18.71 15.49
C GLY A 79 6.40 -20.16 15.42
N GLY A 80 7.33 -21.09 15.15
CA GLY A 80 7.14 -22.53 15.34
C GLY A 80 6.39 -23.25 14.22
N ALA A 81 6.29 -22.65 13.04
CA ALA A 81 5.66 -23.24 11.88
C ALA A 81 6.56 -23.03 10.64
N PRO A 82 6.93 -24.10 9.91
CA PRO A 82 7.94 -24.04 8.84
C PRO A 82 7.70 -22.96 7.79
N PHE A 83 6.44 -22.72 7.42
CA PHE A 83 6.06 -21.67 6.48
C PHE A 83 6.45 -20.28 6.98
N TRP A 84 6.12 -19.93 8.23
CA TRP A 84 6.37 -18.60 8.78
C TRP A 84 7.86 -18.37 9.06
N ASP A 85 8.57 -19.42 9.48
CA ASP A 85 10.02 -19.35 9.64
C ASP A 85 10.73 -19.10 8.30
N ALA A 86 10.31 -19.80 7.24
CA ALA A 86 10.82 -19.58 5.89
C ALA A 86 10.47 -18.18 5.36
N ALA A 87 9.23 -17.72 5.56
CA ALA A 87 8.78 -16.43 5.07
C ALA A 87 9.51 -15.25 5.73
N ARG A 88 9.81 -15.35 7.03
CA ARG A 88 10.68 -14.37 7.72
C ARG A 88 12.11 -14.38 7.20
N ALA A 89 12.65 -15.57 6.92
CA ALA A 89 14.02 -15.72 6.44
C ALA A 89 14.20 -15.35 4.96
N ALA A 90 13.10 -15.28 4.19
CA ALA A 90 13.15 -14.95 2.77
C ALA A 90 13.80 -13.57 2.54
N PRO A 91 14.61 -13.42 1.48
CA PRO A 91 15.16 -12.13 1.11
C PRO A 91 14.04 -11.16 0.71
N VAL A 92 14.23 -9.89 1.03
CA VAL A 92 13.35 -8.79 0.63
C VAL A 92 14.10 -7.86 -0.32
N SER A 93 13.37 -7.01 -1.05
CA SER A 93 13.99 -5.96 -1.86
C SER A 93 14.76 -4.96 -0.99
N PRO A 94 15.76 -4.26 -1.55
CA PRO A 94 16.43 -3.15 -0.87
C PRO A 94 15.44 -2.07 -0.40
N GLU A 95 14.40 -1.80 -1.17
CA GLU A 95 13.39 -0.78 -0.86
C GLU A 95 12.49 -1.18 0.30
N LEU A 96 12.03 -2.44 0.35
CA LEU A 96 11.28 -2.93 1.51
C LEU A 96 12.15 -2.91 2.78
N ALA A 97 13.41 -3.35 2.68
CA ALA A 97 14.35 -3.27 3.79
C ALA A 97 14.52 -1.81 4.28
N ALA A 98 14.76 -0.88 3.35
CA ALA A 98 14.93 0.53 3.67
C ALA A 98 13.69 1.17 4.31
N LYS A 99 12.47 0.81 3.86
CA LYS A 99 11.21 1.25 4.47
C LYS A 99 11.09 0.78 5.91
N ILE A 100 11.31 -0.52 6.15
CA ILE A 100 11.25 -1.11 7.50
C ILE A 100 12.30 -0.45 8.41
N ASP A 101 13.53 -0.30 7.93
CA ASP A 101 14.64 0.26 8.71
C ASP A 101 14.40 1.74 9.06
N LEU A 102 13.94 2.54 8.11
CA LEU A 102 13.64 3.96 8.34
C LEU A 102 12.49 4.13 9.34
N PHE A 103 11.43 3.34 9.18
CA PHE A 103 10.29 3.39 10.09
C PHE A 103 10.70 2.94 11.50
N ALA A 104 11.45 1.85 11.62
CA ALA A 104 11.98 1.39 12.91
C ALA A 104 12.95 2.40 13.55
N ALA A 105 13.65 3.21 12.76
CA ALA A 105 14.55 4.22 13.28
C ALA A 105 13.79 5.44 13.83
N ARG A 106 12.81 5.97 13.08
CA ARG A 106 12.24 7.29 13.38
C ARG A 106 10.74 7.48 13.05
N GLY A 107 10.03 6.40 12.73
CA GLY A 107 8.59 6.43 12.45
C GLY A 107 8.23 7.08 11.11
N MET A 108 9.19 7.25 10.21
CA MET A 108 8.96 7.77 8.85
C MET A 108 8.93 6.64 7.84
N VAL A 109 8.07 6.77 6.84
CA VAL A 109 8.01 5.86 5.70
C VAL A 109 8.84 6.45 4.56
N ALA A 110 9.68 5.62 3.93
CA ALA A 110 10.45 6.04 2.76
C ALA A 110 9.54 6.09 1.54
N HIS A 111 9.64 7.16 0.75
CA HIS A 111 8.91 7.30 -0.52
C HIS A 111 9.83 6.89 -1.68
N PHE A 112 9.34 6.00 -2.54
CA PHE A 112 10.04 5.55 -3.73
C PHE A 112 9.14 5.72 -4.96
N ASP A 113 9.75 5.72 -6.14
CA ASP A 113 9.01 5.75 -7.39
C ASP A 113 8.08 4.53 -7.51
N HIS A 114 7.00 4.72 -8.27
CA HIS A 114 5.97 3.71 -8.54
C HIS A 114 5.22 3.20 -7.30
N GLU A 115 5.28 3.92 -6.17
CA GLU A 115 4.60 3.55 -4.94
C GLU A 115 3.07 3.70 -5.07
N PRO A 116 2.30 2.60 -4.97
CA PRO A 116 0.85 2.66 -5.13
C PRO A 116 0.10 2.82 -3.80
N TYR A 117 0.79 2.68 -2.65
CA TYR A 117 0.20 2.79 -1.32
C TYR A 117 0.64 4.08 -0.62
N VAL A 118 -0.30 4.70 0.07
CA VAL A 118 -0.04 5.91 0.87
C VAL A 118 0.76 5.59 2.14
N ASP A 119 1.52 6.57 2.64
CA ASP A 119 2.40 6.41 3.80
C ASP A 119 1.64 5.94 5.05
N ASP A 120 0.41 6.39 5.26
CA ASP A 120 -0.44 5.97 6.39
C ASP A 120 -0.71 4.46 6.37
N ALA A 121 -0.89 3.86 5.19
CA ALA A 121 -1.12 2.42 5.06
C ALA A 121 0.13 1.63 5.47
N TRP A 122 1.31 2.09 5.02
CA TRP A 122 2.59 1.54 5.46
C TRP A 122 2.77 1.68 6.97
N ALA A 123 2.55 2.87 7.53
CA ALA A 123 2.71 3.11 8.97
C ALA A 123 1.79 2.22 9.81
N LEU A 124 0.52 2.09 9.43
CA LEU A 124 -0.46 1.21 10.09
C LEU A 124 -0.02 -0.26 10.04
N CYS A 125 0.43 -0.74 8.88
CA CYS A 125 0.90 -2.11 8.72
C CYS A 125 2.17 -2.40 9.53
N LEU A 126 3.18 -1.54 9.43
CA LEU A 126 4.44 -1.72 10.14
C LEU A 126 4.24 -1.67 11.66
N ALA A 127 3.49 -0.68 12.15
CA ALA A 127 3.13 -0.60 13.57
C ALA A 127 2.27 -1.78 14.01
N GLY A 128 1.32 -2.21 13.18
CA GLY A 128 0.45 -3.36 13.42
C GLY A 128 1.19 -4.69 13.54
N HIS A 129 2.32 -4.83 12.84
CA HIS A 129 3.24 -5.97 12.99
C HIS A 129 4.27 -5.80 14.12
N GLY A 130 4.15 -4.74 14.92
CA GLY A 130 4.99 -4.53 16.10
C GLY A 130 6.34 -3.86 15.81
N VAL A 131 6.50 -3.23 14.63
CA VAL A 131 7.67 -2.37 14.40
C VAL A 131 7.47 -1.08 15.19
N VAL A 132 8.19 -0.95 16.30
CA VAL A 132 8.14 0.24 17.16
C VAL A 132 9.32 1.15 16.81
N PRO A 133 9.07 2.41 16.40
CA PRO A 133 10.13 3.38 16.16
C PRO A 133 10.99 3.62 17.41
N ARG A 134 12.32 3.65 17.23
CA ARG A 134 13.28 3.98 18.31
C ARG A 134 13.31 5.47 18.63
N SER A 135 12.84 6.30 17.71
CA SER A 135 12.80 7.75 17.84
C SER A 135 11.64 8.32 17.01
N HIS A 136 11.49 9.64 17.04
CA HIS A 136 10.49 10.39 16.29
C HIS A 136 11.13 11.66 15.71
N ASP A 137 10.42 12.38 14.86
CA ASP A 137 10.93 13.63 14.30
C ASP A 137 11.15 14.70 15.37
N ALA A 138 12.31 15.36 15.38
CA ALA A 138 12.65 16.39 16.35
C ALA A 138 11.66 17.57 16.35
N GLN A 139 10.93 17.79 15.25
CA GLN A 139 9.86 18.80 15.21
C GLN A 139 8.74 18.52 16.21
N ALA A 140 8.53 17.27 16.62
CA ALA A 140 7.55 16.94 17.66
C ALA A 140 7.92 17.56 19.03
N LEU A 141 9.20 17.82 19.28
CA LEU A 141 9.67 18.45 20.53
C LEU A 141 9.35 19.95 20.60
N LEU A 142 8.88 20.55 19.49
CA LEU A 142 8.44 21.95 19.46
C LEU A 142 7.02 22.14 20.01
N VAL A 143 6.30 21.04 20.26
CA VAL A 143 4.93 21.06 20.79
C VAL A 143 4.96 20.73 22.27
N GLU A 144 4.29 21.53 23.09
CA GLU A 144 4.16 21.27 24.52
C GLU A 144 3.30 20.03 24.79
N ASP A 145 3.76 19.13 25.67
CA ASP A 145 3.08 17.86 25.99
C ASP A 145 1.60 18.04 26.37
N GLN A 146 1.28 19.10 27.12
CA GLN A 146 -0.11 19.39 27.52
C GLN A 146 -0.99 19.74 26.32
N ALA A 147 -0.47 20.56 25.40
CA ALA A 147 -1.18 20.93 24.17
C ALA A 147 -1.36 19.71 23.26
N LEU A 148 -0.32 18.88 23.13
CA LEU A 148 -0.38 17.62 22.37
C LEU A 148 -1.43 16.65 22.95
N MET A 149 -1.44 16.46 24.27
CA MET A 149 -2.41 15.59 24.94
C MET A 149 -3.84 16.11 24.77
N ALA A 150 -4.06 17.41 24.93
CA ALA A 150 -5.37 18.03 24.75
C ALA A 150 -5.88 17.87 23.31
N GLU A 151 -5.01 18.07 22.33
CA GLU A 151 -5.29 17.85 20.91
C GLU A 151 -5.70 16.40 20.64
N PHE A 152 -4.88 15.44 21.10
CA PHE A 152 -5.13 14.03 20.89
C PHE A 152 -6.47 13.58 21.50
N GLN A 153 -6.76 14.02 22.73
CA GLN A 153 -8.05 13.75 23.36
C GLN A 153 -9.24 14.37 22.61
N ARG A 154 -9.05 15.56 22.02
CA ARG A 154 -10.08 16.20 21.19
C ARG A 154 -10.36 15.36 19.94
N GLN A 155 -9.33 14.89 19.25
CA GLN A 155 -9.47 14.02 18.08
C GLN A 155 -10.20 12.73 18.42
N LEU A 156 -9.83 12.05 19.52
CA LEU A 156 -10.50 10.83 19.97
C LEU A 156 -11.99 11.06 20.27
N ARG A 157 -12.35 12.18 20.92
CA ARG A 157 -13.75 12.54 21.17
C ARG A 157 -14.52 12.80 19.87
N ALA A 158 -13.92 13.52 18.93
CA ALA A 158 -14.54 13.82 17.64
C ALA A 158 -14.80 12.52 16.84
N ILE A 159 -13.80 11.64 16.74
CA ILE A 159 -13.94 10.32 16.09
C ILE A 159 -15.05 9.51 16.76
N ALA A 160 -15.07 9.44 18.09
CA ALA A 160 -16.09 8.69 18.82
C ALA A 160 -17.50 9.26 18.63
N ALA A 161 -17.65 10.58 18.55
CA ALA A 161 -18.93 11.22 18.29
C ALA A 161 -19.43 10.90 16.88
N GLU A 162 -18.55 11.02 15.88
CA GLU A 162 -18.87 10.73 14.48
C GLU A 162 -19.28 9.26 14.30
N VAL A 163 -18.47 8.32 14.79
CA VAL A 163 -18.75 6.87 14.68
C VAL A 163 -20.08 6.49 15.33
N ARG A 164 -20.46 7.13 16.45
CA ARG A 164 -21.77 6.87 17.09
C ARG A 164 -22.95 7.41 16.28
N ALA A 165 -22.74 8.48 15.52
CA ALA A 165 -23.77 9.08 14.68
C ALA A 165 -23.94 8.35 13.34
N MET A 166 -22.92 7.59 12.90
CA MET A 166 -22.98 6.82 11.66
C MET A 166 -24.05 5.71 11.71
N PRO A 167 -24.78 5.47 10.62
CA PRO A 167 -25.62 4.28 10.51
C PRO A 167 -24.75 3.02 10.55
N THR A 168 -25.32 1.93 11.06
CA THR A 168 -24.69 0.61 10.89
C THR A 168 -24.55 0.28 9.40
N HIS A 169 -23.59 -0.59 9.07
CA HIS A 169 -23.39 -1.03 7.69
C HIS A 169 -24.67 -1.57 7.05
N ALA A 170 -25.48 -2.34 7.79
CA ALA A 170 -26.74 -2.87 7.31
C ALA A 170 -27.78 -1.77 6.99
N GLN A 171 -27.86 -0.74 7.84
CA GLN A 171 -28.75 0.41 7.61
C GLN A 171 -28.32 1.21 6.38
N ALA A 172 -27.02 1.44 6.20
CA ALA A 172 -26.48 2.12 5.02
C ALA A 172 -26.81 1.35 3.71
N LEU A 173 -26.63 0.02 3.71
CA LEU A 173 -26.98 -0.81 2.56
C LEU A 173 -28.48 -0.80 2.24
N ALA A 174 -29.33 -0.81 3.27
CA ALA A 174 -30.78 -0.72 3.07
C ALA A 174 -31.17 0.62 2.43
N ALA A 175 -30.60 1.73 2.90
CA ALA A 175 -30.87 3.07 2.37
C ALA A 175 -30.47 3.20 0.89
N LEU A 176 -29.30 2.68 0.51
CA LEU A 176 -28.83 2.68 -0.89
C LEU A 176 -29.76 1.89 -1.81
N ARG A 177 -30.31 0.76 -1.32
CA ARG A 177 -31.27 -0.06 -2.09
C ARG A 177 -32.62 0.62 -2.23
N SER A 178 -33.05 1.41 -1.25
CA SER A 178 -34.33 2.14 -1.30
C SER A 178 -34.29 3.45 -2.08
N GLY A 179 -33.11 4.07 -2.24
CA GLY A 179 -32.91 5.33 -2.97
C GLY A 179 -32.60 5.20 -4.46
N GLY A 180 -32.63 3.98 -5.02
CA GLY A 180 -32.34 3.68 -6.43
C GLY A 180 -33.58 3.53 -7.33
N GLN A 181 -34.62 4.35 -7.13
CA GLN A 181 -35.68 4.59 -8.11
C GLN A 181 -35.50 5.95 -8.79
#